data_AF-A0A800ERQ5-F1
#
_entry.id   AF-A0A800ERQ5-F1
#
_cell.length_a   1.000
_cell.length_b   1.000
_cell.length_c   1.000
_cell.angle_alpha   90.00
_cell.angle_beta   90.00
_cell.angle_gamma   90.00
#
_symmetry.space_group_name_H-M   'P 1'
#
loop_
_entity.id
_entity.type
_entity.pdbx_description
1 polymer ?
#
loop_
_entity_poly.entity_id
_entity_poly.type
_entity_poly.pdbx_seq_one_letter_code
_entity_poly.pdbx_strand_id
1 'polypeptide(L)'
;MRYVVGYQYSDSRFARRSELARGQVQHIFRRNRMHARMTLVLVALGTLLIPHFAAAQDEEVSVSVSNRTSTMMQVFALWDGRQTIRLGDLAGNQSRDFDVTIRGQELSLAVRVLAQGQRSERVGADNPEDFVTVRPGDQIEWEIRRVDPLEIFLEKFTSGSGEIAAFTGPSVYDAEIVEGQEPRVSRYTALSAMAIQQAQDQEDLGLQAQGYRSALDEIMQGLANETDNPEAYLHLGIAHAALGNYMSADSAFDRAEALYPEYLTQEEGGTQIYRLNGWITAYNEAVGFVDAQDAAAAVEYFQLANVMYDKRAEAYINAGGQMVGSGDLEGSIENFRMAIDVIDSPDGDPGDDATRQAWDEQFWPTAHFNLGQVLGMLERHDEAVTVYETLLEREPDNAQARSSLALALTRTGQGGSAVTIFDEILASDDAAPLDYFNAGVSLYGADELERAVIGFQKALERSPMYRDALQNVAQTLSLLGNTEAQVPYSARVLELDPYNAYVYSMHIRALSESGLQEETVAALELLQALPFSIDNLQIQPTNSGANIFGQAFNRTMAPGSEITLTFTFYDDSGSPIGTQDVDVTVSDPDVGFDFQLSFSADHVVLGYSYEVGS
;
A
#
# COMPACT_ATOMS: atom_id res chain seq x y z
N MET A 1 -1.38 -15.83 4.18
CA MET A 1 -1.59 -17.18 3.61
C MET A 1 -0.92 -17.22 2.24
N ARG A 2 -0.18 -18.29 1.88
CA ARG A 2 0.21 -18.51 0.48
C ARG A 2 -0.95 -19.20 -0.23
N TYR A 3 -1.41 -18.65 -1.36
CA TYR A 3 -2.41 -19.30 -2.19
C TYR A 3 -1.79 -20.50 -2.92
N VAL A 4 -1.88 -21.68 -2.32
CA VAL A 4 -1.42 -22.94 -2.94
C VAL A 4 -2.54 -23.48 -3.83
N VAL A 5 -2.47 -23.20 -5.13
CA VAL A 5 -3.40 -23.73 -6.12
C VAL A 5 -3.13 -25.22 -6.37
N GLY A 6 -3.75 -26.07 -5.55
CA GLY A 6 -3.79 -27.51 -5.76
C GLY A 6 -4.95 -27.90 -6.68
N TYR A 7 -4.69 -28.01 -7.98
CA TYR A 7 -5.70 -28.53 -8.93
C TYR A 7 -6.13 -29.97 -8.57
N GLN A 8 -7.41 -30.17 -8.27
CA GLN A 8 -8.06 -31.48 -8.38
C GLN A 8 -9.38 -31.38 -9.16
N TYR A 9 -9.32 -31.84 -10.41
CA TYR A 9 -10.50 -32.22 -11.18
C TYR A 9 -11.35 -33.23 -10.42
N SER A 10 -12.66 -32.98 -10.29
CA SER A 10 -13.64 -34.06 -10.15
C SER A 10 -14.92 -33.74 -10.93
N ASP A 11 -15.14 -34.49 -12.01
CA ASP A 11 -16.30 -34.42 -12.90
C ASP A 11 -17.49 -35.19 -12.28
N SER A 12 -18.65 -34.55 -12.09
CA SER A 12 -19.96 -35.19 -12.33
C SER A 12 -21.20 -34.28 -12.21
N ARG A 13 -21.68 -33.82 -13.38
CA ARG A 13 -23.09 -33.78 -13.83
C ARG A 13 -24.21 -33.71 -12.75
N PHE A 14 -25.10 -32.71 -12.87
CA PHE A 14 -26.45 -32.93 -13.44
C PHE A 14 -27.16 -31.62 -13.82
N ALA A 15 -27.94 -31.65 -14.90
CA ALA A 15 -28.63 -30.47 -15.46
C ALA A 15 -30.17 -30.55 -15.31
N ARG A 16 -30.86 -29.39 -15.21
CA ARG A 16 -31.95 -28.95 -16.13
C ARG A 16 -32.91 -27.87 -15.55
N ARG A 17 -33.15 -26.83 -16.38
CA ARG A 17 -34.46 -26.15 -16.69
C ARG A 17 -35.15 -25.34 -15.56
N SER A 18 -35.91 -24.27 -15.83
CA SER A 18 -36.18 -23.50 -17.06
C SER A 18 -37.01 -22.21 -16.78
N GLU A 19 -36.79 -21.16 -17.57
CA GLU A 19 -37.72 -20.09 -18.03
C GLU A 19 -38.84 -19.54 -17.11
N LEU A 20 -38.80 -18.21 -16.86
CA LEU A 20 -39.89 -17.18 -16.85
C LEU A 20 -39.39 -15.96 -16.05
N ALA A 21 -39.62 -14.68 -16.39
CA ALA A 21 -40.40 -14.07 -17.48
C ALA A 21 -39.84 -12.66 -17.86
N ARG A 22 -40.33 -12.10 -18.98
CA ARG A 22 -39.99 -10.74 -19.47
C ARG A 22 -40.62 -9.63 -18.61
N GLY A 23 -39.92 -8.50 -18.40
CA GLY A 23 -40.52 -7.32 -17.76
C GLY A 23 -39.71 -6.01 -17.84
N GLN A 24 -40.12 -5.13 -18.75
CA GLN A 24 -39.95 -3.65 -18.74
C GLN A 24 -38.55 -3.01 -18.69
N VAL A 25 -38.19 -2.37 -19.81
CA VAL A 25 -37.32 -1.20 -19.88
C VAL A 25 -38.05 0.03 -19.30
N GLN A 26 -37.47 0.72 -18.30
CA GLN A 26 -37.27 2.19 -18.30
C GLN A 26 -36.68 2.75 -16.97
N HIS A 27 -35.68 3.63 -17.13
CA HIS A 27 -35.25 4.71 -16.23
C HIS A 27 -34.97 4.44 -14.73
N ILE A 28 -33.68 4.38 -14.37
CA ILE A 28 -33.10 5.27 -13.35
C ILE A 28 -31.77 5.84 -13.87
N PHE A 29 -31.76 7.12 -14.28
CA PHE A 29 -30.53 7.91 -14.32
C PHE A 29 -30.30 8.45 -12.90
N ARG A 30 -29.16 8.16 -12.28
CA ARG A 30 -28.62 8.99 -11.18
C ARG A 30 -27.25 9.53 -11.58
N ARG A 31 -27.19 10.85 -11.70
CA ARG A 31 -25.94 11.62 -11.75
C ARG A 31 -25.19 11.37 -10.44
N ASN A 32 -23.90 11.08 -10.51
CA ASN A 32 -22.95 11.63 -9.55
C ASN A 32 -22.07 12.67 -10.24
N ARG A 33 -21.93 13.82 -9.59
CA ARG A 33 -21.10 14.93 -10.05
C ARG A 33 -19.69 14.69 -9.53
N MET A 34 -18.72 14.44 -10.39
CA MET A 34 -17.33 14.74 -10.04
C MET A 34 -17.15 16.26 -10.09
N HIS A 35 -16.92 16.88 -8.95
CA HIS A 35 -16.48 18.28 -8.88
C HIS A 35 -14.96 18.31 -8.72
N ALA A 36 -14.30 19.04 -9.61
CA ALA A 36 -12.86 19.07 -9.75
C ALA A 36 -12.12 19.64 -8.53
N ARG A 37 -10.96 19.05 -8.21
CA ARG A 37 -9.66 19.75 -8.07
C ARG A 37 -8.52 18.74 -7.80
N MET A 38 -7.84 18.30 -8.86
CA MET A 38 -6.49 17.77 -8.76
C MET A 38 -5.53 18.78 -9.38
N THR A 39 -4.72 19.43 -8.54
CA THR A 39 -3.61 20.27 -8.99
C THR A 39 -2.38 19.39 -9.07
N LEU A 40 -2.21 18.68 -10.19
CA LEU A 40 -1.06 17.80 -10.37
C LEU A 40 0.20 18.64 -10.63
N VAL A 41 1.13 18.67 -9.67
CA VAL A 41 2.44 19.31 -9.83
C VAL A 41 3.38 18.29 -10.48
N LEU A 42 3.39 18.27 -11.82
CA LEU A 42 4.22 17.37 -12.60
C LEU A 42 5.69 17.80 -12.60
N VAL A 43 6.50 17.13 -11.77
CA VAL A 43 7.93 16.97 -12.04
C VAL A 43 8.08 15.71 -12.87
N ALA A 44 8.21 15.86 -14.19
CA ALA A 44 8.33 14.74 -15.11
C ALA A 44 9.71 14.07 -15.02
N LEU A 45 9.87 13.18 -14.04
CA LEU A 45 10.99 12.23 -13.93
C LEU A 45 10.60 10.93 -14.63
N GLY A 46 11.15 10.71 -15.83
CA GLY A 46 11.16 9.40 -16.45
C GLY A 46 12.32 8.57 -15.90
N THR A 47 12.06 7.78 -14.86
CA THR A 47 12.96 6.72 -14.39
C THR A 47 12.71 5.45 -15.20
N LEU A 48 13.79 4.83 -15.67
CA LEU A 48 13.74 3.62 -16.48
C LEU A 48 14.24 2.47 -15.61
N LEU A 49 13.31 1.77 -14.95
CA LEU A 49 13.62 0.60 -14.11
C LEU A 49 13.94 -0.59 -15.01
N ILE A 50 15.23 -0.90 -15.12
CA ILE A 50 15.73 -2.14 -15.72
C ILE A 50 15.76 -3.19 -14.61
N PRO A 51 15.20 -4.41 -14.81
CA PRO A 51 15.29 -5.47 -13.81
C PRO A 51 16.75 -5.78 -13.49
N HIS A 52 17.04 -6.15 -12.24
CA HIS A 52 18.38 -6.28 -11.68
C HIS A 52 19.30 -7.22 -12.51
N PHE A 53 20.09 -6.65 -13.42
CA PHE A 53 21.25 -7.34 -13.99
C PHE A 53 22.43 -7.24 -13.04
N ALA A 54 23.12 -8.37 -12.83
CA ALA A 54 24.24 -8.47 -11.90
C ALA A 54 25.39 -7.53 -12.29
N ALA A 55 26.03 -6.95 -11.28
CA ALA A 55 26.97 -5.83 -11.44
C ALA A 55 28.18 -6.10 -12.36
N ALA A 56 28.70 -5.00 -12.92
CA ALA A 56 30.07 -4.80 -13.44
C ALA A 56 30.37 -5.05 -14.93
N GLN A 57 29.47 -4.72 -15.85
CA GLN A 57 29.86 -4.36 -17.24
C GLN A 57 29.27 -3.01 -17.66
N ASP A 58 30.06 -2.27 -18.46
CA ASP A 58 29.63 -1.06 -19.16
C ASP A 58 28.85 -1.49 -20.42
N GLU A 59 27.58 -1.11 -20.56
CA GLU A 59 26.78 -1.42 -21.76
C GLU A 59 26.42 -0.17 -22.55
N GLU A 60 26.58 -0.19 -23.88
CA GLU A 60 26.16 0.91 -24.77
C GLU A 60 24.71 0.69 -25.23
N VAL A 61 23.82 1.59 -24.83
CA VAL A 61 22.40 1.60 -25.20
C VAL A 61 22.14 2.80 -26.10
N SER A 62 21.49 2.58 -27.25
CA SER A 62 21.08 3.65 -28.17
C SER A 62 19.65 4.08 -27.88
N VAL A 63 19.44 5.35 -27.54
CA VAL A 63 18.11 5.88 -27.22
C VAL A 63 17.65 6.87 -28.28
N SER A 64 16.55 6.56 -28.96
CA SER A 64 15.91 7.46 -29.91
C SER A 64 15.11 8.54 -29.19
N VAL A 65 15.44 9.81 -29.45
CA VAL A 65 14.73 10.97 -28.86
C VAL A 65 14.08 11.77 -29.99
N SER A 66 12.77 12.00 -29.86
CA SER A 66 11.95 12.71 -30.84
C SER A 66 11.53 14.09 -30.33
N ASN A 67 12.09 15.16 -30.90
CA ASN A 67 11.66 16.53 -30.60
C ASN A 67 10.47 16.88 -31.49
N ARG A 68 9.26 16.79 -30.93
CA ARG A 68 8.00 17.15 -31.60
C ARG A 68 7.68 18.65 -31.55
N THR A 69 8.58 19.49 -31.02
CA THR A 69 8.43 20.95 -31.01
C THR A 69 9.18 21.58 -32.17
N SER A 70 8.85 22.81 -32.55
CA SER A 70 9.61 23.58 -33.55
C SER A 70 10.95 24.14 -33.04
N THR A 71 11.29 23.96 -31.75
CA THR A 71 12.43 24.63 -31.10
C THR A 71 13.58 23.67 -30.88
N MET A 72 14.84 24.11 -31.05
CA MET A 72 16.00 23.26 -30.80
C MET A 72 16.15 22.94 -29.30
N MET A 73 16.44 21.67 -29.00
CA MET A 73 16.69 21.14 -27.67
C MET A 73 18.14 20.67 -27.50
N GLN A 74 18.61 20.66 -26.26
CA GLN A 74 19.82 19.95 -25.84
C GLN A 74 19.43 18.72 -25.02
N VAL A 75 19.97 17.56 -25.38
CA VAL A 75 19.70 16.27 -24.74
C VAL A 75 20.86 15.91 -23.81
N PHE A 76 20.55 15.42 -22.63
CA PHE A 76 21.49 15.01 -21.58
C PHE A 76 21.08 13.65 -20.98
N ALA A 77 22.06 12.84 -20.60
CA ALA A 77 21.87 11.70 -19.70
C ALA A 77 22.20 12.11 -18.26
N LEU A 78 21.47 11.54 -17.30
CA LEU A 78 21.78 11.57 -15.88
C LEU A 78 21.95 10.16 -15.32
N TRP A 79 22.84 10.04 -14.35
CA TRP A 79 23.15 8.80 -13.64
C TRP A 79 23.12 9.03 -12.12
N ASP A 80 22.45 8.15 -11.38
CA ASP A 80 22.28 8.19 -9.90
C ASP A 80 21.89 9.60 -9.38
N GLY A 81 21.05 10.32 -10.13
CA GLY A 81 20.67 11.72 -9.86
C GLY A 81 21.82 12.75 -9.77
N ARG A 82 23.08 12.38 -10.03
CA ARG A 82 24.27 13.15 -9.59
C ARG A 82 25.22 13.59 -10.69
N GLN A 83 25.36 12.82 -11.78
CA GLN A 83 26.22 13.21 -12.91
C GLN A 83 25.38 13.45 -14.18
N THR A 84 25.64 14.57 -14.87
CA THR A 84 24.93 14.95 -16.10
C THR A 84 25.89 15.00 -17.28
N ILE A 85 25.61 14.23 -18.33
CA ILE A 85 26.42 14.13 -19.55
C ILE A 85 25.62 14.67 -20.73
N ARG A 86 26.17 15.61 -21.52
CA ARG A 86 25.48 16.18 -22.69
C ARG A 86 25.64 15.26 -23.90
N LEU A 87 24.53 14.75 -24.43
CA LEU A 87 24.50 13.84 -25.57
C LEU A 87 24.51 14.60 -26.91
N GLY A 88 23.84 15.76 -27.00
CA GLY A 88 23.93 16.63 -28.17
C GLY A 88 22.80 17.65 -28.30
N ASP A 89 22.73 18.29 -29.47
CA ASP A 89 21.58 19.11 -29.89
C ASP A 89 20.64 18.28 -30.79
N LEU A 90 19.33 18.54 -30.64
CA LEU A 90 18.24 17.96 -31.43
C LEU A 90 17.36 19.10 -31.97
N ALA A 91 17.33 19.26 -33.29
CA ALA A 91 16.53 20.31 -33.93
C ALA A 91 15.02 20.02 -33.79
N GLY A 92 14.21 21.05 -34.02
CA GLY A 92 12.76 20.92 -33.96
C GLY A 92 12.19 20.00 -35.06
N ASN A 93 11.12 19.28 -34.74
CA ASN A 93 10.45 18.29 -35.58
C ASN A 93 11.39 17.22 -36.15
N GLN A 94 12.37 16.77 -35.35
CA GLN A 94 13.32 15.73 -35.70
C GLN A 94 13.44 14.66 -34.62
N SER A 95 13.68 13.42 -35.06
CA SER A 95 14.07 12.30 -34.23
C SER A 95 15.56 12.00 -34.44
N ARG A 96 16.27 11.64 -33.38
CA ARG A 96 17.69 11.30 -33.42
C ARG A 96 18.03 10.29 -32.34
N ASP A 97 18.87 9.33 -32.70
CA ASP A 97 19.42 8.34 -31.79
C ASP A 97 20.65 8.90 -31.08
N PHE A 98 20.77 8.59 -29.79
CA PHE A 98 21.89 8.96 -28.93
C PHE A 98 22.40 7.73 -28.19
N ASP A 99 23.66 7.38 -28.45
CA ASP A 99 24.33 6.26 -27.78
C ASP A 99 24.81 6.68 -26.39
N VAL A 100 24.49 5.88 -25.37
CA VAL A 100 24.76 6.15 -23.95
C VAL A 100 25.36 4.91 -23.30
N THR A 101 26.54 5.04 -22.68
CA THR A 101 27.13 3.96 -21.89
C THR A 101 26.55 3.96 -20.46
N ILE A 102 25.83 2.90 -20.11
CA ILE A 102 25.24 2.68 -18.77
C ILE A 102 26.29 2.08 -17.84
N ARG A 103 26.32 2.57 -16.58
CA ARG A 103 27.28 2.17 -15.54
C ARG A 103 26.64 1.99 -14.16
N GLY A 104 25.46 1.39 -14.08
CA GLY A 104 24.74 1.18 -12.82
C GLY A 104 23.28 0.84 -13.01
N GLN A 105 22.51 0.86 -11.93
CA GLN A 105 21.11 0.39 -11.90
C GLN A 105 20.09 1.41 -12.45
N GLU A 106 20.45 2.69 -12.60
CA GLU A 106 19.49 3.74 -12.98
C GLU A 106 20.06 4.70 -14.03
N LEU A 107 19.28 4.95 -15.08
CA LEU A 107 19.55 5.95 -16.12
C LEU A 107 18.30 6.82 -16.30
N SER A 108 18.48 8.14 -16.29
CA SER A 108 17.41 9.11 -16.62
C SER A 108 17.86 10.01 -17.76
N LEU A 109 16.93 10.43 -18.62
CA LEU A 109 17.20 11.42 -19.67
C LEU A 109 16.59 12.77 -19.31
N ALA A 110 17.31 13.86 -19.62
CA ALA A 110 16.81 15.23 -19.44
C ALA A 110 17.05 16.06 -20.69
N VAL A 111 16.09 16.95 -20.99
CA VAL A 111 16.15 17.85 -22.14
C VAL A 111 16.09 19.32 -21.70
N ARG A 112 16.83 20.19 -22.40
CA ARG A 112 16.83 21.64 -22.19
C ARG A 112 16.46 22.35 -23.48
N VAL A 113 15.31 23.02 -23.48
CA VAL A 113 14.83 23.81 -24.64
C VAL A 113 15.58 25.14 -24.73
N LEU A 114 16.01 25.54 -25.94
CA LEU A 114 16.73 26.80 -26.18
C LEU A 114 15.85 27.80 -26.95
N ALA A 115 15.03 28.56 -26.24
CA ALA A 115 14.18 29.61 -26.83
C ALA A 115 14.91 30.97 -26.94
N GLN A 116 14.67 31.72 -28.04
CA GLN A 116 15.07 33.13 -28.18
C GLN A 116 13.83 34.03 -28.35
N GLY A 117 13.63 34.98 -27.43
CA GLY A 117 12.72 36.12 -27.59
C GLY A 117 11.35 36.00 -26.88
N GLN A 118 10.83 37.14 -26.37
CA GLN A 118 9.57 37.25 -25.62
C GLN A 118 8.38 37.71 -26.50
N ARG A 119 7.14 37.25 -26.20
CA ARG A 119 5.94 38.07 -25.82
C ARG A 119 4.61 37.27 -25.85
N SER A 120 3.50 37.91 -25.43
CA SER A 120 2.25 37.29 -24.95
C SER A 120 0.94 37.96 -25.46
N GLU A 121 -0.18 37.21 -25.44
CA GLU A 121 -1.63 37.62 -25.49
C GLU A 121 -2.24 38.15 -26.84
N ARG A 122 -3.54 37.96 -27.22
CA ARG A 122 -4.71 37.19 -26.67
C ARG A 122 -5.94 37.09 -27.65
N VAL A 123 -6.50 35.88 -27.84
CA VAL A 123 -7.90 35.40 -28.13
C VAL A 123 -8.86 36.13 -29.11
N GLY A 124 -9.49 35.37 -30.04
CA GLY A 124 -10.85 35.69 -30.54
C GLY A 124 -11.40 35.04 -31.83
N ALA A 125 -12.00 33.84 -31.72
CA ALA A 125 -13.03 33.21 -32.60
C ALA A 125 -12.73 32.88 -34.09
N ASP A 126 -13.19 31.69 -34.51
CA ASP A 126 -13.36 31.17 -35.87
C ASP A 126 -12.08 30.97 -36.75
N ASN A 127 -11.16 30.11 -36.29
CA ASN A 127 -10.10 29.42 -37.07
C ASN A 127 -8.93 30.31 -37.60
N PRO A 128 -7.63 29.93 -37.58
CA PRO A 128 -6.96 28.77 -36.99
C PRO A 128 -5.80 29.18 -36.05
N GLU A 129 -6.06 29.76 -34.88
CA GLU A 129 -5.08 29.88 -33.79
C GLU A 129 -5.77 29.79 -32.42
N ASP A 130 -5.64 28.65 -31.75
CA ASP A 130 -5.72 28.56 -30.28
C ASP A 130 -4.54 27.70 -29.81
N PHE A 131 -3.33 28.28 -29.88
CA PHE A 131 -2.10 27.69 -29.36
C PHE A 131 -2.06 27.79 -27.83
N VAL A 132 -1.76 26.67 -27.15
CA VAL A 132 -1.50 26.67 -25.71
C VAL A 132 -0.11 27.27 -25.42
N THR A 133 -0.05 28.13 -24.41
CA THR A 133 1.21 28.76 -23.96
C THR A 133 1.94 27.84 -22.98
N VAL A 134 3.13 27.38 -23.37
CA VAL A 134 3.94 26.44 -22.58
C VAL A 134 4.73 27.15 -21.47
N ARG A 135 4.73 26.61 -20.24
CA ARG A 135 5.43 27.11 -19.05
C ARG A 135 6.52 26.14 -18.55
N PRO A 136 7.43 26.59 -17.66
CA PRO A 136 8.33 25.67 -16.97
C PRO A 136 7.52 24.73 -16.06
N GLY A 137 7.50 23.43 -16.40
CA GLY A 137 6.68 22.41 -15.73
C GLY A 137 5.76 21.62 -16.66
N ASP A 138 5.69 21.96 -17.94
CA ASP A 138 4.80 21.29 -18.90
C ASP A 138 5.42 20.00 -19.47
N GLN A 139 4.59 18.97 -19.67
CA GLN A 139 5.03 17.63 -20.11
C GLN A 139 5.53 17.59 -21.57
N ILE A 140 6.48 16.69 -21.79
CA ILE A 140 7.01 16.31 -23.11
C ILE A 140 6.82 14.80 -23.26
N GLU A 141 6.04 14.39 -24.26
CA GLU A 141 5.91 12.97 -24.62
C GLU A 141 7.15 12.48 -25.37
N TRP A 142 7.53 11.23 -25.12
CA TRP A 142 8.64 10.54 -25.77
C TRP A 142 8.25 9.09 -26.07
N GLU A 143 8.91 8.52 -27.07
CA GLU A 143 8.63 7.19 -27.62
C GLU A 143 9.97 6.46 -27.75
N ILE A 144 10.21 5.42 -26.96
CA ILE A 144 11.42 4.58 -27.10
C ILE A 144 11.21 3.67 -28.29
N ARG A 145 11.88 3.98 -29.40
CA ARG A 145 12.03 3.01 -30.49
C ARG A 145 13.34 2.24 -30.34
N ARG A 146 13.19 0.99 -29.86
CA ARG A 146 14.14 -0.13 -29.87
C ARG A 146 14.98 -0.38 -28.61
N VAL A 147 14.33 -1.00 -27.63
CA VAL A 147 14.80 -2.30 -27.11
C VAL A 147 13.84 -3.35 -27.69
N ASP A 148 14.33 -4.51 -28.13
CA ASP A 148 13.45 -5.54 -28.73
C ASP A 148 12.48 -6.13 -27.68
N PRO A 149 11.23 -6.43 -28.07
CA PRO A 149 10.12 -5.49 -28.16
C PRO A 149 9.42 -5.25 -26.81
N LEU A 150 9.13 -3.99 -26.48
CA LEU A 150 8.23 -3.63 -25.37
C LEU A 150 7.50 -2.32 -25.71
N GLU A 151 6.37 -2.44 -26.42
CA GLU A 151 5.44 -1.33 -26.63
C GLU A 151 4.46 -1.29 -25.45
N ILE A 152 4.53 -0.22 -24.66
CA ILE A 152 3.58 0.08 -23.59
C ILE A 152 2.43 0.88 -24.22
N PHE A 153 1.22 0.34 -24.16
CA PHE A 153 0.01 1.08 -24.53
C PHE A 153 -0.55 1.76 -23.29
N LEU A 154 -0.93 3.04 -23.41
CA LEU A 154 -1.59 3.81 -22.36
C LEU A 154 -2.85 4.44 -22.93
N GLU A 155 -3.90 3.64 -23.10
CA GLU A 155 -5.22 4.16 -23.45
C GLU A 155 -6.33 3.28 -22.83
N LYS A 156 -6.85 3.70 -21.66
CA LYS A 156 -7.98 3.04 -20.99
C LYS A 156 -9.27 3.43 -21.71
N PHE A 157 -9.80 2.52 -22.54
CA PHE A 157 -11.03 2.77 -23.30
C PHE A 157 -12.25 2.79 -22.37
N THR A 158 -12.79 3.98 -22.12
CA THR A 158 -14.09 4.13 -21.46
C THR A 158 -15.21 3.96 -22.48
N SER A 159 -16.13 3.02 -22.24
CA SER A 159 -17.24 2.71 -23.13
C SER A 159 -18.31 3.82 -23.10
N GLY A 160 -18.22 4.79 -24.01
CA GLY A 160 -19.13 5.95 -23.96
C GLY A 160 -19.06 7.01 -25.06
N SER A 161 -19.41 6.65 -26.31
CA SER A 161 -19.96 7.54 -27.36
C SER A 161 -19.25 8.86 -27.74
N GLY A 162 -18.64 8.92 -28.93
CA GLY A 162 -18.80 10.10 -29.82
C GLY A 162 -17.58 10.66 -30.58
N GLU A 163 -17.58 10.42 -31.90
CA GLU A 163 -16.86 11.13 -32.99
C GLU A 163 -15.34 10.94 -33.20
N ILE A 164 -14.96 10.77 -34.48
CA ILE A 164 -13.65 10.37 -35.01
C ILE A 164 -13.24 11.35 -36.15
N ALA A 165 -11.94 11.69 -36.25
CA ALA A 165 -11.15 11.98 -37.49
C ALA A 165 -10.08 13.11 -37.31
N ALA A 166 -8.87 13.08 -37.90
CA ALA A 166 -8.13 12.03 -38.61
C ALA A 166 -6.66 12.41 -38.92
N PHE A 167 -5.74 11.46 -38.71
CA PHE A 167 -4.62 11.00 -39.59
C PHE A 167 -3.42 11.96 -39.90
N THR A 168 -2.17 11.51 -40.16
CA THR A 168 -1.60 10.23 -40.69
C THR A 168 -0.39 9.76 -39.86
N GLY A 169 0.02 8.48 -39.74
CA GLY A 169 -0.33 7.23 -40.44
C GLY A 169 0.87 6.65 -41.25
N PRO A 170 1.19 5.32 -41.25
CA PRO A 170 0.41 4.20 -40.72
C PRO A 170 1.03 3.56 -39.45
N SER A 171 0.30 3.58 -38.35
CA SER A 171 0.50 2.63 -37.24
C SER A 171 -0.28 1.34 -37.51
N VAL A 172 0.23 0.20 -37.04
CA VAL A 172 -0.52 -1.07 -36.98
C VAL A 172 -1.72 -0.94 -36.02
N TYR A 173 -1.66 0.03 -35.11
CA TYR A 173 -2.64 0.28 -34.06
C TYR A 173 -3.72 1.32 -34.43
N ASP A 174 -3.62 1.98 -35.59
CA ASP A 174 -4.63 2.93 -36.12
C ASP A 174 -5.87 2.24 -36.73
N ALA A 175 -5.99 0.91 -36.60
CA ALA A 175 -7.12 0.15 -37.15
C ALA A 175 -8.42 0.45 -36.37
N GLU A 176 -9.41 1.01 -37.07
CA GLU A 176 -10.76 1.30 -36.59
C GLU A 176 -11.35 0.06 -35.89
N ILE A 177 -11.68 0.17 -34.60
CA ILE A 177 -12.20 -0.95 -33.81
C ILE A 177 -13.64 -1.22 -34.28
N VAL A 178 -13.79 -2.20 -35.14
CA VAL A 178 -15.10 -2.73 -35.54
C VAL A 178 -15.51 -3.79 -34.51
N GLU A 179 -16.25 -3.37 -33.48
CA GLU A 179 -16.80 -4.24 -32.43
C GLU A 179 -17.48 -5.49 -33.02
N GLY A 180 -17.30 -6.64 -32.37
CA GLY A 180 -17.93 -7.90 -32.76
C GLY A 180 -17.13 -8.70 -33.79
N GLN A 181 -15.79 -8.66 -33.73
CA GLN A 181 -14.94 -9.60 -34.44
C GLN A 181 -15.03 -10.99 -33.78
N GLU A 182 -15.29 -12.03 -34.57
CA GLU A 182 -15.13 -13.40 -34.07
C GLU A 182 -13.62 -13.76 -33.99
N PRO A 183 -13.18 -14.51 -32.95
CA PRO A 183 -11.83 -15.05 -32.85
C PRO A 183 -11.44 -15.93 -34.04
N ARG A 184 -10.22 -15.77 -34.56
CA ARG A 184 -9.74 -16.50 -35.74
C ARG A 184 -8.46 -17.26 -35.47
N VAL A 185 -8.53 -18.57 -35.72
CA VAL A 185 -7.36 -19.45 -35.77
C VAL A 185 -6.60 -19.18 -37.08
N SER A 186 -5.53 -18.41 -36.98
CA SER A 186 -4.57 -18.15 -38.05
C SER A 186 -3.34 -19.06 -37.90
N ARG A 187 -2.36 -18.91 -38.80
CA ARG A 187 -1.07 -19.58 -38.61
C ARG A 187 -0.40 -19.11 -37.32
N TYR A 188 -0.45 -17.81 -37.04
CA TYR A 188 0.25 -17.20 -35.92
C TYR A 188 -0.43 -17.55 -34.60
N THR A 189 -1.76 -17.43 -34.52
CA THR A 189 -2.49 -17.81 -33.29
C THR A 189 -2.45 -19.31 -33.01
N ALA A 190 -2.39 -20.16 -34.04
CA ALA A 190 -2.17 -21.60 -33.87
C ALA A 190 -0.75 -21.94 -33.37
N LEU A 191 0.29 -21.25 -33.85
CA LEU A 191 1.66 -21.47 -33.37
C LEU A 191 1.87 -20.92 -31.96
N SER A 192 1.31 -19.74 -31.65
CA SER A 192 1.38 -19.16 -30.31
C SER A 192 0.61 -20.00 -29.28
N ALA A 193 -0.56 -20.52 -29.62
CA ALA A 193 -1.30 -21.44 -28.76
C ALA A 193 -0.49 -22.72 -28.43
N MET A 194 0.21 -23.29 -29.42
CA MET A 194 1.10 -24.43 -29.20
C MET A 194 2.29 -24.07 -28.29
N ALA A 195 2.88 -22.89 -28.44
CA ALA A 195 3.98 -22.41 -27.62
C ALA A 195 3.54 -22.09 -26.17
N ILE A 196 2.37 -21.49 -26.00
CA ILE A 196 1.74 -21.24 -24.68
C ILE A 196 1.46 -22.56 -23.96
N GLN A 197 0.84 -23.54 -24.62
CA GLN A 197 0.57 -24.86 -24.04
C GLN A 197 1.86 -25.55 -23.62
N GLN A 198 2.90 -25.54 -24.48
CA GLN A 198 4.20 -26.13 -24.14
C GLN A 198 4.91 -25.42 -22.98
N ALA A 199 4.70 -24.11 -22.81
CA ALA A 199 5.20 -23.36 -21.66
C ALA A 199 4.43 -23.69 -20.37
N GLN A 200 3.12 -23.87 -20.45
CA GLN A 200 2.27 -24.26 -19.32
C GLN A 200 2.57 -25.69 -18.83
N ASP A 201 2.85 -26.61 -19.74
CA ASP A 201 3.21 -28.00 -19.43
C ASP A 201 4.66 -28.17 -18.89
N GLN A 202 5.43 -27.08 -18.75
CA GLN A 202 6.85 -27.11 -18.38
C GLN A 202 7.07 -26.80 -16.89
N GLU A 203 7.80 -27.68 -16.19
CA GLU A 203 8.14 -27.54 -14.76
C GLU A 203 9.34 -26.59 -14.51
N ASP A 204 10.24 -26.45 -15.48
CA ASP A 204 11.39 -25.54 -15.39
C ASP A 204 11.00 -24.11 -15.78
N LEU A 205 11.07 -23.18 -14.81
CA LEU A 205 10.69 -21.78 -14.98
C LEU A 205 11.46 -21.05 -16.10
N GLY A 206 12.72 -21.42 -16.36
CA GLY A 206 13.53 -20.82 -17.40
C GLY A 206 13.09 -21.24 -18.80
N LEU A 207 12.82 -22.54 -18.97
CA LEU A 207 12.28 -23.09 -20.22
C LEU A 207 10.82 -22.69 -20.45
N GLN A 208 10.02 -22.56 -19.38
CA GLN A 208 8.67 -22.00 -19.42
C GLN A 208 8.67 -20.56 -19.92
N ALA A 209 9.50 -19.68 -19.34
CA ALA A 209 9.66 -18.30 -19.82
C ALA A 209 10.17 -18.23 -21.28
N GLN A 210 11.04 -19.17 -21.70
CA GLN A 210 11.46 -19.26 -23.10
C GLN A 210 10.28 -19.61 -24.04
N GLY A 211 9.39 -20.52 -23.62
CA GLY A 211 8.18 -20.87 -24.37
C GLY A 211 7.23 -19.68 -24.55
N TYR A 212 6.97 -18.92 -23.48
CA TYR A 212 6.16 -17.69 -23.58
C TYR A 212 6.79 -16.61 -24.47
N ARG A 213 8.12 -16.42 -24.42
CA ARG A 213 8.81 -15.51 -25.36
C ARG A 213 8.67 -15.98 -26.82
N SER A 214 8.74 -17.29 -27.06
CA SER A 214 8.53 -17.86 -28.40
C SER A 214 7.09 -17.68 -28.88
N ALA A 215 6.11 -17.68 -27.97
CA ALA A 215 4.73 -17.31 -28.29
C ALA A 215 4.61 -15.83 -28.68
N LEU A 216 5.23 -14.91 -27.91
CA LEU A 216 5.27 -13.47 -28.25
C LEU A 216 5.86 -13.23 -29.64
N ASP A 217 6.97 -13.88 -29.99
CA ASP A 217 7.62 -13.74 -31.30
C ASP A 217 6.69 -14.14 -32.46
N GLU A 218 5.92 -15.22 -32.32
CA GLU A 218 4.93 -15.65 -33.34
C GLU A 218 3.73 -14.69 -33.42
N ILE A 219 3.23 -14.20 -32.28
CA ILE A 219 2.12 -13.24 -32.22
C ILE A 219 2.50 -11.92 -32.87
N MET A 220 3.65 -11.35 -32.50
CA MET A 220 4.15 -10.06 -33.02
C MET A 220 4.41 -10.11 -34.54
N GLN A 221 4.84 -11.25 -35.07
CA GLN A 221 4.96 -11.46 -36.53
C GLN A 221 3.60 -11.48 -37.24
N GLY A 222 2.55 -11.97 -36.57
CA GLY A 222 1.18 -12.02 -37.11
C GLY A 222 0.42 -10.71 -37.01
N LEU A 223 0.58 -9.99 -35.89
CA LEU A 223 -0.25 -8.84 -35.50
C LEU A 223 -0.33 -7.75 -36.58
N ALA A 224 0.78 -7.50 -37.30
CA ALA A 224 0.85 -6.56 -38.41
C ALA A 224 -0.13 -6.83 -39.57
N ASN A 225 -0.69 -8.04 -39.66
CA ASN A 225 -1.65 -8.47 -40.67
C ASN A 225 -3.00 -8.91 -40.08
N GLU A 226 -3.14 -8.89 -38.74
CA GLU A 226 -4.27 -9.44 -37.98
C GLU A 226 -4.71 -8.50 -36.83
N THR A 227 -4.69 -7.18 -37.11
CA THR A 227 -4.96 -6.08 -36.15
C THR A 227 -6.38 -6.04 -35.58
N ASP A 228 -7.24 -6.87 -36.15
CA ASP A 228 -8.65 -7.06 -35.84
C ASP A 228 -8.94 -8.51 -35.39
N ASN A 229 -7.91 -9.33 -35.10
CA ASN A 229 -8.06 -10.70 -34.60
C ASN A 229 -7.99 -10.72 -33.05
N PRO A 230 -9.12 -10.85 -32.33
CA PRO A 230 -9.13 -10.80 -30.86
C PRO A 230 -8.32 -11.95 -30.23
N GLU A 231 -8.23 -13.11 -30.91
CA GLU A 231 -7.43 -14.28 -30.49
C GLU A 231 -5.93 -13.96 -30.40
N ALA A 232 -5.42 -13.07 -31.26
CA ALA A 232 -4.01 -12.69 -31.25
C ALA A 232 -3.68 -11.83 -30.02
N TYR A 233 -4.59 -10.92 -29.66
CA TYR A 233 -4.47 -10.10 -28.45
C TYR A 233 -4.70 -10.90 -27.16
N LEU A 234 -5.58 -11.89 -27.16
CA LEU A 234 -5.73 -12.83 -26.04
C LEU A 234 -4.41 -13.57 -25.77
N HIS A 235 -3.81 -14.18 -26.80
CA HIS A 235 -2.51 -14.84 -26.65
C HIS A 235 -1.37 -13.87 -26.25
N LEU A 236 -1.41 -12.63 -26.73
CA LEU A 236 -0.45 -11.58 -26.36
C LEU A 236 -0.53 -11.31 -24.86
N GLY A 237 -1.74 -11.12 -24.32
CA GLY A 237 -1.98 -10.91 -22.90
C GLY A 237 -1.54 -12.08 -22.04
N ILE A 238 -1.85 -13.32 -22.44
CA ILE A 238 -1.44 -14.55 -21.73
C ILE A 238 0.10 -14.61 -21.61
N ALA A 239 0.81 -14.40 -22.72
CA ALA A 239 2.26 -14.50 -22.74
C ALA A 239 2.95 -13.35 -22.00
N HIS A 240 2.40 -12.13 -22.03
CA HIS A 240 2.90 -11.02 -21.19
C HIS A 240 2.66 -11.27 -19.69
N ALA A 241 1.47 -11.72 -19.30
CA ALA A 241 1.13 -11.99 -17.90
C ALA A 241 2.06 -13.06 -17.30
N ALA A 242 2.29 -14.15 -18.05
CA ALA A 242 3.17 -15.24 -17.62
C ALA A 242 4.67 -14.87 -17.60
N LEU A 243 5.04 -13.72 -18.16
CA LEU A 243 6.39 -13.14 -18.09
C LEU A 243 6.50 -11.99 -17.08
N GLY A 244 5.45 -11.71 -16.29
CA GLY A 244 5.42 -10.61 -15.32
C GLY A 244 5.22 -9.22 -15.93
N ASN A 245 4.92 -9.13 -17.23
CA ASN A 245 4.72 -7.85 -17.94
C ASN A 245 3.26 -7.37 -17.80
N TYR A 246 2.80 -7.16 -16.56
CA TYR A 246 1.38 -6.99 -16.24
C TYR A 246 0.69 -5.84 -16.99
N MET A 247 1.31 -4.65 -17.12
CA MET A 247 0.72 -3.54 -17.88
C MET A 247 0.53 -3.85 -19.37
N SER A 248 1.48 -4.56 -19.99
CA SER A 248 1.35 -5.02 -21.38
C SER A 248 0.29 -6.12 -21.52
N ALA A 249 0.13 -6.95 -20.49
CA ALA A 249 -0.88 -7.99 -20.46
C ALA A 249 -2.30 -7.41 -20.37
N ASP A 250 -2.52 -6.49 -19.44
CA ASP A 250 -3.76 -5.72 -19.28
C ASP A 250 -4.16 -5.02 -20.58
N SER A 251 -3.24 -4.24 -21.18
CA SER A 251 -3.45 -3.58 -22.47
C SER A 251 -3.86 -4.53 -23.60
N ALA A 252 -3.27 -5.73 -23.64
CA ALA A 252 -3.59 -6.74 -24.63
C ALA A 252 -4.95 -7.41 -24.36
N PHE A 253 -5.31 -7.64 -23.10
CA PHE A 253 -6.64 -8.13 -22.72
C PHE A 253 -7.73 -7.09 -23.01
N ASP A 254 -7.52 -5.81 -22.69
CA ASP A 254 -8.42 -4.70 -23.06
C ASP A 254 -8.68 -4.67 -24.58
N ARG A 255 -7.63 -4.84 -25.40
CA ARG A 255 -7.77 -4.87 -26.87
C ARG A 255 -8.48 -6.13 -27.37
N ALA A 256 -8.29 -7.28 -26.73
CA ALA A 256 -9.01 -8.51 -27.04
C ALA A 256 -10.51 -8.37 -26.71
N GLU A 257 -10.83 -7.81 -25.54
CA GLU A 257 -12.20 -7.54 -25.07
C GLU A 257 -12.91 -6.50 -25.93
N ALA A 258 -12.22 -5.43 -26.37
CA ALA A 258 -12.79 -4.42 -27.26
C ALA A 258 -13.14 -4.97 -28.66
N LEU A 259 -12.34 -5.91 -29.18
CA LEU A 259 -12.61 -6.58 -30.45
C LEU A 259 -13.72 -7.64 -30.30
N TYR A 260 -13.73 -8.40 -29.19
CA TYR A 260 -14.69 -9.47 -28.91
C TYR A 260 -15.18 -9.43 -27.44
N PRO A 261 -16.23 -8.64 -27.15
CA PRO A 261 -16.71 -8.43 -25.78
C PRO A 261 -17.22 -9.68 -25.05
N GLU A 262 -17.48 -10.79 -25.76
CA GLU A 262 -17.89 -12.04 -25.12
C GLU A 262 -16.79 -12.61 -24.20
N TYR A 263 -15.50 -12.33 -24.45
CA TYR A 263 -14.39 -12.73 -23.58
C TYR A 263 -14.52 -12.23 -22.12
N LEU A 264 -15.29 -11.16 -21.87
CA LEU A 264 -15.60 -10.68 -20.51
C LEU A 264 -16.52 -11.63 -19.72
N THR A 265 -17.26 -12.49 -20.43
CA THR A 265 -18.36 -13.32 -19.89
C THR A 265 -18.18 -14.82 -20.13
N GLN A 266 -17.19 -15.22 -20.91
CA GLN A 266 -16.87 -16.62 -21.17
C GLN A 266 -16.11 -17.25 -19.99
N GLU A 267 -16.68 -18.31 -19.41
CA GLU A 267 -16.05 -19.11 -18.34
C GLU A 267 -14.78 -19.84 -18.82
N GLU A 268 -14.80 -20.37 -20.04
CA GLU A 268 -13.66 -21.00 -20.72
C GLU A 268 -13.26 -20.15 -21.93
N GLY A 269 -11.96 -19.83 -22.05
CA GLY A 269 -11.41 -19.05 -23.18
C GLY A 269 -11.57 -17.52 -23.09
N GLY A 270 -12.28 -17.01 -22.09
CA GLY A 270 -12.34 -15.57 -21.77
C GLY A 270 -11.07 -15.03 -21.11
N THR A 271 -10.95 -13.71 -21.03
CA THR A 271 -9.78 -13.03 -20.40
C THR A 271 -9.76 -13.15 -18.88
N GLN A 272 -10.93 -13.28 -18.24
CA GLN A 272 -11.09 -13.16 -16.79
C GLN A 272 -10.21 -14.14 -16.01
N ILE A 273 -10.07 -15.39 -16.48
CA ILE A 273 -9.20 -16.40 -15.83
C ILE A 273 -7.71 -16.03 -15.91
N TYR A 274 -7.27 -15.43 -17.01
CA TYR A 274 -5.87 -15.02 -17.20
C TYR A 274 -5.55 -13.73 -16.44
N ARG A 275 -6.51 -12.80 -16.39
CA ARG A 275 -6.47 -11.61 -15.52
C ARG A 275 -6.35 -12.01 -14.04
N LEU A 276 -7.22 -12.89 -13.55
CA LEU A 276 -7.16 -13.40 -12.17
C LEU A 276 -5.86 -14.16 -11.88
N ASN A 277 -5.36 -14.99 -12.81
CA ASN A 277 -4.06 -15.65 -12.63
C ASN A 277 -2.91 -14.63 -12.56
N GLY A 278 -2.92 -13.59 -13.39
CA GLY A 278 -1.96 -12.49 -13.33
C GLY A 278 -2.01 -11.74 -12.00
N TRP A 279 -3.22 -11.48 -11.49
CA TRP A 279 -3.44 -10.92 -10.16
C TRP A 279 -2.85 -11.81 -9.06
N ILE A 280 -3.08 -13.13 -9.10
CA ILE A 280 -2.55 -14.08 -8.11
C ILE A 280 -1.01 -14.05 -8.11
N THR A 281 -0.37 -14.01 -9.28
CA THR A 281 1.10 -13.93 -9.36
C THR A 281 1.61 -12.60 -8.81
N ALA A 282 1.08 -11.46 -9.28
CA ALA A 282 1.50 -10.13 -8.83
C ALA A 282 1.28 -9.94 -7.31
N TYR A 283 0.15 -10.40 -6.78
CA TYR A 283 -0.16 -10.36 -5.35
C TYR A 283 0.81 -11.22 -4.51
N ASN A 284 1.17 -12.42 -4.98
CA ASN A 284 2.12 -13.27 -4.25
C ASN A 284 3.55 -12.68 -4.26
N GLU A 285 3.97 -12.05 -5.35
CA GLU A 285 5.24 -11.28 -5.40
C GLU A 285 5.19 -10.09 -4.43
N ALA A 286 4.08 -9.33 -4.40
CA ALA A 286 3.88 -8.23 -3.45
C ALA A 286 4.00 -8.69 -1.99
N VAL A 287 3.40 -9.82 -1.63
CA VAL A 287 3.55 -10.44 -0.30
C VAL A 287 5.01 -10.85 -0.03
N GLY A 288 5.75 -11.32 -1.04
CA GLY A 288 7.18 -11.57 -0.94
C GLY A 288 8.00 -10.32 -0.61
N PHE A 289 7.65 -9.16 -1.16
CA PHE A 289 8.26 -7.88 -0.81
C PHE A 289 7.87 -7.39 0.59
N VAL A 290 6.63 -7.64 1.05
CA VAL A 290 6.24 -7.39 2.44
C VAL A 290 7.07 -8.24 3.41
N ASP A 291 7.22 -9.54 3.15
CA ASP A 291 8.08 -10.45 3.94
C ASP A 291 9.55 -9.98 3.95
N ALA A 292 10.01 -9.33 2.87
CA ALA A 292 11.35 -8.75 2.73
C ALA A 292 11.48 -7.31 3.28
N GLN A 293 10.41 -6.73 3.85
CA GLN A 293 10.33 -5.34 4.32
C GLN A 293 10.57 -4.26 3.24
N ASP A 294 10.40 -4.60 1.96
CA ASP A 294 10.42 -3.64 0.85
C ASP A 294 9.00 -3.11 0.57
N ALA A 295 8.60 -2.11 1.36
CA ALA A 295 7.28 -1.49 1.24
C ALA A 295 7.05 -0.82 -0.14
N ALA A 296 8.10 -0.37 -0.82
CA ALA A 296 7.96 0.29 -2.12
C ALA A 296 7.63 -0.74 -3.22
N ALA A 297 8.41 -1.81 -3.31
CA ALA A 297 8.13 -2.90 -4.25
C ALA A 297 6.82 -3.63 -3.93
N ALA A 298 6.48 -3.78 -2.64
CA ALA A 298 5.18 -4.34 -2.23
C ALA A 298 4.00 -3.52 -2.77
N VAL A 299 4.02 -2.19 -2.61
CA VAL A 299 2.98 -1.29 -3.13
C VAL A 299 2.89 -1.37 -4.65
N GLU A 300 4.02 -1.35 -5.37
CA GLU A 300 4.05 -1.48 -6.82
C GLU A 300 3.39 -2.77 -7.30
N TYR A 301 3.74 -3.93 -6.71
CA TYR A 301 3.17 -5.21 -7.12
C TYR A 301 1.70 -5.40 -6.72
N PHE A 302 1.23 -4.81 -5.61
CA PHE A 302 -0.21 -4.77 -5.32
C PHE A 302 -0.98 -3.89 -6.32
N GLN A 303 -0.40 -2.76 -6.76
CA GLN A 303 -0.99 -1.95 -7.82
C GLN A 303 -1.03 -2.70 -9.16
N LEU A 304 0.04 -3.41 -9.52
CA LEU A 304 0.08 -4.25 -10.72
C LEU A 304 -0.95 -5.41 -10.65
N ALA A 305 -1.19 -5.98 -9.47
CA ALA A 305 -2.28 -6.93 -9.27
C ALA A 305 -3.64 -6.27 -9.57
N ASN A 306 -3.93 -5.12 -8.96
CA ASN A 306 -5.17 -4.36 -9.19
C ASN A 306 -5.37 -3.95 -10.66
N VAL A 307 -4.30 -3.67 -11.41
CA VAL A 307 -4.35 -3.46 -12.87
C VAL A 307 -4.80 -4.72 -13.60
N MET A 308 -4.27 -5.89 -13.24
CA MET A 308 -4.70 -7.15 -13.86
C MET A 308 -6.17 -7.48 -13.58
N TYR A 309 -6.61 -7.28 -12.32
CA TYR A 309 -7.95 -7.66 -11.87
C TYR A 309 -8.41 -6.80 -10.67
N ASP A 310 -9.29 -5.83 -10.94
CA ASP A 310 -9.76 -4.84 -9.96
C ASP A 310 -10.90 -5.33 -9.05
N LYS A 311 -11.43 -6.53 -9.29
CA LYS A 311 -12.57 -7.11 -8.55
C LYS A 311 -12.18 -7.76 -7.22
N ARG A 312 -10.96 -7.54 -6.72
CA ARG A 312 -10.38 -8.17 -5.51
C ARG A 312 -9.99 -7.11 -4.48
N ALA A 313 -10.51 -7.19 -3.27
CA ALA A 313 -10.26 -6.20 -2.23
C ALA A 313 -8.88 -6.35 -1.54
N GLU A 314 -8.29 -7.54 -1.56
CA GLU A 314 -7.08 -7.91 -0.81
C GLU A 314 -5.89 -7.00 -1.14
N ALA A 315 -5.65 -6.77 -2.43
CA ALA A 315 -4.51 -6.01 -2.92
C ALA A 315 -4.63 -4.51 -2.58
N TYR A 316 -5.84 -3.94 -2.71
CA TYR A 316 -6.13 -2.58 -2.25
C TYR A 316 -5.88 -2.40 -0.74
N ILE A 317 -6.39 -3.31 0.12
CA ILE A 317 -6.21 -3.21 1.57
C ILE A 317 -4.72 -3.26 1.96
N ASN A 318 -3.97 -4.19 1.36
CA ASN A 318 -2.56 -4.36 1.67
C ASN A 318 -1.71 -3.18 1.15
N ALA A 319 -1.97 -2.71 -0.08
CA ALA A 319 -1.33 -1.50 -0.61
C ALA A 319 -1.60 -0.28 0.29
N GLY A 320 -2.87 -0.09 0.68
CA GLY A 320 -3.28 0.97 1.59
C GLY A 320 -2.53 0.93 2.92
N GLY A 321 -2.35 -0.27 3.51
CA GLY A 321 -1.58 -0.47 4.74
C GLY A 321 -0.08 -0.15 4.58
N GLN A 322 0.56 -0.63 3.51
CA GLN A 322 1.97 -0.33 3.23
C GLN A 322 2.21 1.17 2.99
N MET A 323 1.26 1.84 2.32
CA MET A 323 1.28 3.29 2.10
C MET A 323 1.20 4.11 3.40
N VAL A 324 0.51 3.65 4.44
CA VAL A 324 0.57 4.31 5.77
C VAL A 324 1.98 4.25 6.33
N GLY A 325 2.65 3.09 6.22
CA GLY A 325 4.01 2.89 6.71
C GLY A 325 5.06 3.74 5.99
N SER A 326 4.90 3.97 4.68
CA SER A 326 5.77 4.85 3.89
C SER A 326 5.41 6.35 3.97
N GLY A 327 4.25 6.68 4.54
CA GLY A 327 3.76 8.06 4.70
C GLY A 327 2.92 8.61 3.53
N ASP A 328 2.56 7.78 2.55
CA ASP A 328 1.61 8.15 1.49
C ASP A 328 0.15 8.02 1.96
N LEU A 329 -0.26 8.96 2.81
CA LEU A 329 -1.58 8.93 3.44
C LEU A 329 -2.74 9.18 2.46
N GLU A 330 -2.53 9.93 1.37
CA GLU A 330 -3.58 10.14 0.37
C GLU A 330 -3.74 8.92 -0.56
N GLY A 331 -2.64 8.30 -1.00
CA GLY A 331 -2.70 7.03 -1.74
C GLY A 331 -3.33 5.91 -0.90
N SER A 332 -3.05 5.90 0.42
CA SER A 332 -3.67 4.98 1.36
C SER A 332 -5.20 5.15 1.46
N ILE A 333 -5.70 6.39 1.52
CA ILE A 333 -7.14 6.71 1.52
C ILE A 333 -7.82 6.22 0.23
N GLU A 334 -7.19 6.43 -0.94
CA GLU A 334 -7.73 5.96 -2.21
C GLU A 334 -7.84 4.44 -2.24
N ASN A 335 -6.81 3.73 -1.79
CA ASN A 335 -6.79 2.27 -1.72
C ASN A 335 -7.84 1.71 -0.76
N PHE A 336 -8.00 2.25 0.47
CA PHE A 336 -9.05 1.76 1.37
C PHE A 336 -10.46 2.05 0.85
N ARG A 337 -10.68 3.16 0.12
CA ARG A 337 -11.95 3.44 -0.56
C ARG A 337 -12.24 2.44 -1.67
N MET A 338 -11.25 2.15 -2.53
CA MET A 338 -11.38 1.13 -3.58
C MET A 338 -11.67 -0.25 -2.99
N ALA A 339 -11.03 -0.63 -1.88
CA ALA A 339 -11.34 -1.88 -1.19
C ALA A 339 -12.80 -1.95 -0.70
N ILE A 340 -13.31 -0.88 -0.10
CA ILE A 340 -14.70 -0.79 0.35
C ILE A 340 -15.66 -0.88 -0.84
N ASP A 341 -15.41 -0.12 -1.91
CA ASP A 341 -16.23 -0.12 -3.12
C ASP A 341 -16.27 -1.51 -3.78
N VAL A 342 -15.17 -2.27 -3.76
CA VAL A 342 -15.11 -3.66 -4.26
C VAL A 342 -15.90 -4.62 -3.37
N ILE A 343 -15.81 -4.50 -2.04
CA ILE A 343 -16.52 -5.39 -1.10
C ILE A 343 -18.04 -5.15 -1.15
N ASP A 344 -18.49 -3.90 -1.14
CA ASP A 344 -19.91 -3.55 -1.21
C ASP A 344 -20.50 -3.70 -2.63
N SER A 345 -19.68 -3.99 -3.65
CA SER A 345 -20.12 -4.20 -5.04
C SER A 345 -20.66 -5.62 -5.27
N PRO A 346 -21.81 -5.78 -5.97
CA PRO A 346 -22.27 -7.09 -6.41
C PRO A 346 -21.35 -7.76 -7.45
N ASP A 347 -20.50 -6.97 -8.11
CA ASP A 347 -19.53 -7.44 -9.12
C ASP A 347 -18.17 -7.81 -8.51
N GLY A 348 -18.00 -7.66 -7.18
CA GLY A 348 -16.80 -8.09 -6.46
C GLY A 348 -16.65 -9.63 -6.48
N ASP A 349 -15.42 -10.08 -6.79
CA ASP A 349 -15.06 -11.49 -6.90
C ASP A 349 -14.15 -11.93 -5.74
N PRO A 350 -14.71 -12.50 -4.66
CA PRO A 350 -13.95 -13.19 -3.63
C PRO A 350 -13.51 -14.61 -4.05
N GLY A 351 -13.98 -15.16 -5.18
CA GLY A 351 -13.65 -16.51 -5.67
C GLY A 351 -14.35 -17.66 -4.94
N ASP A 352 -14.53 -17.55 -3.62
CA ASP A 352 -15.29 -18.51 -2.82
C ASP A 352 -16.10 -17.85 -1.69
N ASP A 353 -17.04 -18.62 -1.12
CA ASP A 353 -17.94 -18.16 -0.06
C ASP A 353 -17.19 -17.84 1.25
N ALA A 354 -16.05 -18.47 1.51
CA ALA A 354 -15.27 -18.26 2.73
C ALA A 354 -14.49 -16.94 2.67
N THR A 355 -13.91 -16.61 1.50
CA THR A 355 -13.35 -15.29 1.23
C THR A 355 -14.44 -14.21 1.23
N ARG A 356 -15.65 -14.49 0.72
CA ARG A 356 -16.79 -13.56 0.83
C ARG A 356 -17.17 -13.27 2.29
N GLN A 357 -17.26 -14.30 3.11
CA GLN A 357 -17.49 -14.14 4.55
C GLN A 357 -16.36 -13.35 5.23
N ALA A 358 -15.09 -13.61 4.89
CA ALA A 358 -13.96 -12.84 5.41
C ALA A 358 -13.97 -11.37 4.93
N TRP A 359 -14.48 -11.10 3.72
CA TRP A 359 -14.67 -9.73 3.25
C TRP A 359 -15.67 -8.97 4.13
N ASP A 360 -16.82 -9.57 4.42
CA ASP A 360 -17.87 -8.97 5.26
C ASP A 360 -17.44 -8.84 6.73
N GLU A 361 -16.90 -9.91 7.34
CA GLU A 361 -16.62 -10.01 8.77
C GLU A 361 -15.26 -9.39 9.19
N GLN A 362 -14.29 -9.34 8.30
CA GLN A 362 -12.92 -8.89 8.62
C GLN A 362 -12.48 -7.69 7.77
N PHE A 363 -12.59 -7.77 6.44
CA PHE A 363 -11.97 -6.76 5.58
C PHE A 363 -12.76 -5.46 5.54
N TRP A 364 -14.10 -5.52 5.47
CA TRP A 364 -14.95 -4.33 5.43
C TRP A 364 -14.81 -3.50 6.72
N PRO A 365 -14.85 -4.08 7.95
CA PRO A 365 -14.53 -3.36 9.17
C PRO A 365 -13.10 -2.79 9.19
N THR A 366 -12.11 -3.59 8.75
CA THR A 366 -10.69 -3.19 8.73
C THR A 366 -10.45 -2.01 7.79
N ALA A 367 -11.00 -2.04 6.58
CA ALA A 367 -10.84 -0.99 5.59
C ALA A 367 -11.51 0.33 6.05
N HIS A 368 -12.72 0.26 6.64
CA HIS A 368 -13.36 1.42 7.25
C HIS A 368 -12.54 1.99 8.40
N PHE A 369 -12.09 1.13 9.32
CA PHE A 369 -11.34 1.57 10.47
C PHE A 369 -10.01 2.24 10.08
N ASN A 370 -9.24 1.61 9.18
CA ASN A 370 -7.98 2.18 8.68
C ASN A 370 -8.20 3.47 7.88
N LEU A 371 -9.24 3.55 7.04
CA LEU A 371 -9.62 4.78 6.35
C LEU A 371 -9.91 5.92 7.35
N GLY A 372 -10.66 5.63 8.41
CA GLY A 372 -10.93 6.59 9.48
C GLY A 372 -9.66 7.05 10.21
N GLN A 373 -8.69 6.16 10.43
CA GLN A 373 -7.41 6.50 11.05
C GLN A 373 -6.58 7.44 10.16
N VAL A 374 -6.41 7.10 8.88
CA VAL A 374 -5.59 7.88 7.94
C VAL A 374 -6.21 9.25 7.66
N LEU A 375 -7.55 9.34 7.57
CA LEU A 375 -8.26 10.63 7.55
C LEU A 375 -7.98 11.46 8.81
N GLY A 376 -7.93 10.81 9.98
CA GLY A 376 -7.54 11.44 11.24
C GLY A 376 -6.10 11.96 11.24
N MET A 377 -5.15 11.23 10.66
CA MET A 377 -3.74 11.64 10.51
C MET A 377 -3.57 12.87 9.60
N LEU A 378 -4.45 13.05 8.62
CA LEU A 378 -4.49 14.22 7.72
C LEU A 378 -5.38 15.37 8.23
N GLU A 379 -5.78 15.35 9.51
CA GLU A 379 -6.70 16.33 10.13
C GLU A 379 -8.10 16.42 9.47
N ARG A 380 -8.45 15.45 8.60
CA ARG A 380 -9.74 15.37 7.88
C ARG A 380 -10.83 14.76 8.76
N HIS A 381 -10.99 15.31 9.96
CA HIS A 381 -11.78 14.72 11.03
C HIS A 381 -13.29 14.61 10.72
N ASP A 382 -13.88 15.52 9.94
CA ASP A 382 -15.28 15.41 9.51
C ASP A 382 -15.53 14.17 8.62
N GLU A 383 -14.58 13.82 7.74
CA GLU A 383 -14.65 12.59 6.95
C GLU A 383 -14.43 11.36 7.85
N ALA A 384 -13.49 11.42 8.80
CA ALA A 384 -13.26 10.33 9.74
C ALA A 384 -14.48 10.03 10.63
N VAL A 385 -15.20 11.05 11.12
CA VAL A 385 -16.49 10.91 11.82
C VAL A 385 -17.47 10.09 10.98
N THR A 386 -17.67 10.48 9.72
CA THR A 386 -18.62 9.81 8.80
C THR A 386 -18.26 8.33 8.59
N VAL A 387 -16.96 8.03 8.46
CA VAL A 387 -16.46 6.66 8.25
C VAL A 387 -16.63 5.80 9.52
N TYR A 388 -16.32 6.34 10.71
CA TYR A 388 -16.52 5.61 11.96
C TYR A 388 -18.02 5.43 12.30
N GLU A 389 -18.88 6.42 12.03
CA GLU A 389 -20.33 6.25 12.15
C GLU A 389 -20.82 5.11 11.24
N THR A 390 -20.39 5.08 9.97
CA THR A 390 -20.73 4.01 9.02
C THR A 390 -20.28 2.62 9.52
N LEU A 391 -19.06 2.53 10.06
CA LEU A 391 -18.55 1.30 10.67
C LEU A 391 -19.42 0.85 11.85
N LEU A 392 -19.77 1.76 12.75
CA LEU A 392 -20.55 1.47 13.96
C LEU A 392 -22.04 1.19 13.67
N GLU A 393 -22.57 1.54 12.50
CA GLU A 393 -23.88 1.09 12.05
C GLU A 393 -23.92 -0.43 11.78
N ARG A 394 -22.82 -1.03 11.31
CA ARG A 394 -22.69 -2.50 11.14
C ARG A 394 -22.11 -3.18 12.38
N GLU A 395 -21.10 -2.58 13.00
CA GLU A 395 -20.32 -3.10 14.13
C GLU A 395 -20.50 -2.24 15.40
N PRO A 396 -21.71 -2.19 16.00
CA PRO A 396 -22.00 -1.28 17.12
C PRO A 396 -21.14 -1.54 18.36
N ASP A 397 -20.67 -2.78 18.52
CA ASP A 397 -19.83 -3.19 19.64
C ASP A 397 -18.32 -2.88 19.42
N ASN A 398 -17.90 -2.39 18.25
CA ASN A 398 -16.50 -2.05 17.97
C ASN A 398 -16.03 -0.85 18.82
N ALA A 399 -15.42 -1.13 19.98
CA ALA A 399 -15.00 -0.13 20.96
C ALA A 399 -13.82 0.73 20.49
N GLN A 400 -12.97 0.20 19.59
CA GLN A 400 -11.87 0.95 18.99
C GLN A 400 -12.43 2.05 18.07
N ALA A 401 -13.39 1.69 17.20
CA ALA A 401 -14.11 2.65 16.35
C ALA A 401 -14.93 3.65 17.18
N ARG A 402 -15.59 3.24 18.27
CA ARG A 402 -16.27 4.17 19.20
C ARG A 402 -15.32 5.20 19.81
N SER A 403 -14.15 4.76 20.28
CA SER A 403 -13.12 5.63 20.85
C SER A 403 -12.57 6.61 19.80
N SER A 404 -12.27 6.11 18.60
CA SER A 404 -11.77 6.93 17.49
C SER A 404 -12.81 7.93 16.95
N LEU A 405 -14.09 7.56 16.93
CA LEU A 405 -15.20 8.48 16.66
C LEU A 405 -15.24 9.61 17.69
N ALA A 406 -15.18 9.29 18.99
CA ALA A 406 -15.19 10.31 20.05
C ALA A 406 -13.99 11.28 19.97
N LEU A 407 -12.79 10.79 19.61
CA LEU A 407 -11.64 11.64 19.30
C LEU A 407 -11.91 12.57 18.09
N ALA A 408 -12.42 12.02 16.99
CA ALA A 408 -12.72 12.80 15.78
C ALA A 408 -13.81 13.86 16.04
N LEU A 409 -14.90 13.50 16.74
CA LEU A 409 -15.95 14.42 17.20
C LEU A 409 -15.41 15.55 18.08
N THR A 410 -14.40 15.27 18.92
CA THR A 410 -13.76 16.32 19.71
C THR A 410 -13.00 17.31 18.82
N ARG A 411 -12.25 16.80 17.83
CA ARG A 411 -11.49 17.63 16.87
C ARG A 411 -12.39 18.46 15.95
N THR A 412 -13.59 17.99 15.60
CA THR A 412 -14.59 18.76 14.83
C THR A 412 -15.41 19.74 15.69
N GLY A 413 -15.12 19.86 17.00
CA GLY A 413 -15.83 20.74 17.92
C GLY A 413 -17.19 20.22 18.40
N GLN A 414 -17.51 18.96 18.10
CA GLN A 414 -18.73 18.25 18.53
C GLN A 414 -18.54 17.57 19.90
N GLY A 415 -17.82 18.25 20.80
CA GLY A 415 -17.38 17.70 22.09
C GLY A 415 -18.50 17.17 23.00
N GLY A 416 -19.74 17.66 22.86
CA GLY A 416 -20.88 17.11 23.60
C GLY A 416 -21.16 15.64 23.27
N SER A 417 -21.11 15.28 21.98
CA SER A 417 -21.28 13.89 21.52
C SER A 417 -20.09 13.03 21.92
N ALA A 418 -18.87 13.56 21.79
CA ALA A 418 -17.65 12.88 22.22
C ALA A 418 -17.66 12.55 23.72
N VAL A 419 -18.05 13.52 24.57
CA VAL A 419 -18.19 13.34 26.03
C VAL A 419 -19.15 12.21 26.34
N THR A 420 -20.31 12.12 25.66
CA THR A 420 -21.27 11.02 25.85
C THR A 420 -20.65 9.66 25.53
N ILE A 421 -19.97 9.49 24.39
CA ILE A 421 -19.33 8.22 24.03
C ILE A 421 -18.23 7.84 25.05
N PHE A 422 -17.40 8.81 25.46
CA PHE A 422 -16.38 8.57 26.49
C PHE A 422 -17.02 8.21 27.84
N ASP A 423 -18.10 8.86 28.25
CA ASP A 423 -18.81 8.53 29.49
C ASP A 423 -19.47 7.14 29.40
N GLU A 424 -19.97 6.72 28.24
CA GLU A 424 -20.50 5.36 28.03
C GLU A 424 -19.42 4.29 28.14
N ILE A 425 -18.24 4.49 27.52
CA ILE A 425 -17.11 3.57 27.65
C ILE A 425 -16.63 3.53 29.11
N LEU A 426 -16.44 4.68 29.75
CA LEU A 426 -15.97 4.78 31.13
C LEU A 426 -17.02 4.32 32.17
N ALA A 427 -18.31 4.33 31.85
CA ALA A 427 -19.38 3.84 32.73
C ALA A 427 -19.76 2.36 32.51
N SER A 428 -19.32 1.75 31.40
CA SER A 428 -19.42 0.30 31.22
C SER A 428 -18.67 -0.42 32.34
N ASP A 429 -19.23 -1.53 32.84
CA ASP A 429 -18.56 -2.45 33.76
C ASP A 429 -18.02 -3.69 33.03
N ASP A 430 -18.39 -3.90 31.76
CA ASP A 430 -18.04 -5.07 30.95
C ASP A 430 -17.08 -4.75 29.79
N ALA A 431 -16.63 -3.49 29.66
CA ALA A 431 -15.65 -3.10 28.65
C ALA A 431 -14.28 -3.76 28.90
N ALA A 432 -13.57 -4.08 27.81
CA ALA A 432 -12.26 -4.72 27.87
C ALA A 432 -11.18 -3.72 28.34
N PRO A 433 -10.07 -4.19 28.94
CA PRO A 433 -8.97 -3.30 29.35
C PRO A 433 -8.44 -2.42 28.21
N LEU A 434 -8.41 -2.94 26.98
CA LEU A 434 -8.01 -2.19 25.78
C LEU A 434 -8.99 -1.05 25.42
N ASP A 435 -10.28 -1.21 25.72
CA ASP A 435 -11.30 -0.20 25.42
C ASP A 435 -11.13 1.03 26.32
N TYR A 436 -10.94 0.80 27.62
CA TYR A 436 -10.63 1.88 28.57
C TYR A 436 -9.30 2.56 28.25
N PHE A 437 -8.30 1.79 27.81
CA PHE A 437 -7.02 2.34 27.37
C PHE A 437 -7.18 3.23 26.14
N ASN A 438 -7.89 2.78 25.11
CA ASN A 438 -8.16 3.55 23.90
C ASN A 438 -8.99 4.82 24.18
N ALA A 439 -9.97 4.74 25.07
CA ALA A 439 -10.68 5.92 25.57
C ALA A 439 -9.73 6.87 26.32
N GLY A 440 -8.82 6.34 27.15
CA GLY A 440 -7.79 7.11 27.84
C GLY A 440 -6.86 7.87 26.88
N VAL A 441 -6.32 7.19 25.85
CA VAL A 441 -5.48 7.82 24.80
C VAL A 441 -6.25 8.90 24.05
N SER A 442 -7.52 8.64 23.74
CA SER A 442 -8.39 9.59 23.03
C SER A 442 -8.70 10.83 23.88
N LEU A 443 -8.97 10.66 25.17
CA LEU A 443 -9.17 11.73 26.14
C LEU A 443 -7.88 12.55 26.37
N TYR A 444 -6.72 11.89 26.42
CA TYR A 444 -5.42 12.55 26.49
C TYR A 444 -5.19 13.44 25.25
N GLY A 445 -5.44 12.91 24.05
CA GLY A 445 -5.37 13.68 22.81
C GLY A 445 -6.37 14.85 22.73
N ALA A 446 -7.48 14.75 23.46
CA ALA A 446 -8.50 15.78 23.62
C ALA A 446 -8.18 16.85 24.69
N ASP A 447 -7.05 16.75 25.40
CA ASP A 447 -6.68 17.59 26.57
C ASP A 447 -7.60 17.41 27.80
N GLU A 448 -8.38 16.31 27.84
CA GLU A 448 -9.25 15.92 28.96
C GLU A 448 -8.48 15.04 29.96
N LEU A 449 -7.35 15.56 30.44
CA LEU A 449 -6.29 14.81 31.13
C LEU A 449 -6.76 14.05 32.39
N GLU A 450 -7.63 14.64 33.22
CA GLU A 450 -8.16 13.95 34.41
C GLU A 450 -9.03 12.74 34.03
N ARG A 451 -9.79 12.80 32.93
CA ARG A 451 -10.60 11.68 32.45
C ARG A 451 -9.73 10.64 31.74
N ALA A 452 -8.65 11.06 31.08
CA ALA A 452 -7.65 10.15 30.54
C ALA A 452 -7.03 9.27 31.64
N VAL A 453 -6.65 9.86 32.78
CA VAL A 453 -6.19 9.10 33.97
C VAL A 453 -7.21 8.07 34.42
N ILE A 454 -8.51 8.41 34.47
CA ILE A 454 -9.57 7.46 34.84
C ILE A 454 -9.66 6.29 33.84
N GLY A 455 -9.58 6.56 32.53
CA GLY A 455 -9.56 5.52 31.50
C GLY A 455 -8.38 4.56 31.65
N PHE A 456 -7.16 5.09 31.78
CA PHE A 456 -5.98 4.26 32.00
C PHE A 456 -6.03 3.50 33.35
N GLN A 457 -6.59 4.09 34.40
CA GLN A 457 -6.80 3.41 35.68
C GLN A 457 -7.79 2.25 35.55
N LYS A 458 -8.91 2.42 34.83
CA LYS A 458 -9.85 1.32 34.56
C LYS A 458 -9.25 0.21 33.70
N ALA A 459 -8.37 0.54 32.74
CA ALA A 459 -7.59 -0.47 32.03
C ALA A 459 -6.72 -1.30 33.00
N LEU A 460 -6.06 -0.65 33.96
CA LEU A 460 -5.22 -1.30 34.97
C LEU A 460 -5.98 -2.08 36.03
N GLU A 461 -7.23 -1.69 36.35
CA GLU A 461 -8.14 -2.50 37.19
C GLU A 461 -8.50 -3.84 36.53
N ARG A 462 -8.44 -3.93 35.20
CA ARG A 462 -8.76 -5.12 34.41
C ARG A 462 -7.54 -5.85 33.83
N SER A 463 -6.38 -5.21 33.78
CA SER A 463 -5.12 -5.80 33.33
C SER A 463 -3.95 -5.14 34.09
N PRO A 464 -3.61 -5.62 35.30
CA PRO A 464 -2.72 -4.92 36.24
C PRO A 464 -1.24 -4.94 35.84
N MET A 465 -0.91 -5.68 34.77
CA MET A 465 0.43 -5.78 34.18
C MET A 465 0.54 -5.03 32.84
N TYR A 466 -0.48 -4.23 32.47
CA TYR A 466 -0.48 -3.45 31.23
C TYR A 466 0.47 -2.25 31.35
N ARG A 467 1.75 -2.49 31.02
CA ARG A 467 2.87 -1.55 31.16
C ARG A 467 2.64 -0.20 30.47
N ASP A 468 1.99 -0.20 29.29
CA ASP A 468 1.71 1.04 28.57
C ASP A 468 0.60 1.87 29.22
N ALA A 469 -0.42 1.25 29.82
CA ALA A 469 -1.41 1.96 30.63
C ALA A 469 -0.76 2.60 31.88
N LEU A 470 0.17 1.90 32.56
CA LEU A 470 0.93 2.46 33.68
C LEU A 470 1.76 3.70 33.27
N GLN A 471 2.46 3.62 32.14
CA GLN A 471 3.25 4.77 31.63
C GLN A 471 2.34 5.95 31.28
N ASN A 472 1.21 5.71 30.64
CA ASN A 472 0.26 6.75 30.27
C ASN A 472 -0.38 7.43 31.51
N VAL A 473 -0.70 6.69 32.58
CA VAL A 473 -1.10 7.31 33.86
C VAL A 473 0.02 8.22 34.39
N ALA A 474 1.26 7.71 34.45
CA ALA A 474 2.39 8.47 34.99
C ALA A 474 2.68 9.75 34.17
N GLN A 475 2.66 9.66 32.84
CA GLN A 475 2.86 10.81 31.96
C GLN A 475 1.73 11.84 32.10
N THR A 476 0.48 11.39 32.14
CA THR A 476 -0.70 12.29 32.28
C THR A 476 -0.71 13.00 33.64
N LEU A 477 -0.39 12.30 34.73
CA LEU A 477 -0.23 12.90 36.06
C LEU A 477 0.93 13.91 36.11
N SER A 478 2.00 13.69 35.33
CA SER A 478 3.10 14.65 35.18
C SER A 478 2.66 15.96 34.51
N LEU A 479 1.83 15.87 33.47
CA LEU A 479 1.24 17.05 32.81
C LEU A 479 0.26 17.81 33.72
N LEU A 480 -0.52 17.09 34.52
CA LEU A 480 -1.39 17.65 35.57
C LEU A 480 -0.60 18.26 36.76
N GLY A 481 0.72 18.07 36.82
CA GLY A 481 1.57 18.53 37.93
C GLY A 481 1.33 17.76 39.23
N ASN A 482 0.66 16.60 39.18
CA ASN A 482 0.34 15.77 40.34
C ASN A 482 1.43 14.71 40.57
N THR A 483 2.62 15.19 40.93
CA THR A 483 3.83 14.36 41.09
C THR A 483 3.73 13.35 42.21
N GLU A 484 3.04 13.68 43.31
CA GLU A 484 2.78 12.75 44.43
C GLU A 484 2.02 11.50 43.95
N ALA A 485 0.98 11.68 43.13
CA ALA A 485 0.24 10.56 42.53
C ALA A 485 1.06 9.86 41.42
N GLN A 486 1.93 10.57 40.69
CA GLN A 486 2.77 10.00 39.63
C GLN A 486 3.80 8.98 40.15
N VAL A 487 4.41 9.23 41.32
CA VAL A 487 5.50 8.41 41.89
C VAL A 487 5.19 6.90 41.89
N PRO A 488 4.06 6.41 42.45
CA PRO A 488 3.76 4.97 42.47
C PRO A 488 3.56 4.36 41.07
N TYR A 489 2.94 5.07 40.12
CA TYR A 489 2.78 4.56 38.75
C TYR A 489 4.12 4.48 38.02
N SER A 490 4.93 5.53 38.10
CA SER A 490 6.25 5.55 37.46
C SER A 490 7.23 4.52 38.06
N ALA A 491 7.17 4.27 39.38
CA ALA A 491 7.88 3.15 39.99
C ALA A 491 7.41 1.80 39.44
N ARG A 492 6.08 1.60 39.33
CA ARG A 492 5.50 0.36 38.80
C ARG A 492 5.84 0.12 37.32
N VAL A 493 6.03 1.16 36.51
CA VAL A 493 6.58 1.00 35.14
C VAL A 493 8.01 0.47 35.20
N LEU A 494 8.87 1.02 36.07
CA LEU A 494 10.26 0.55 36.22
C LEU A 494 10.39 -0.87 36.78
N GLU A 495 9.34 -1.40 37.43
CA GLU A 495 9.27 -2.82 37.81
C GLU A 495 9.02 -3.76 36.60
N LEU A 496 8.37 -3.27 35.53
CA LEU A 496 8.05 -4.06 34.33
C LEU A 496 9.00 -3.77 33.15
N ASP A 497 9.59 -2.58 33.14
CA ASP A 497 10.50 -2.06 32.11
C ASP A 497 11.72 -1.39 32.79
N PRO A 498 12.64 -2.21 33.34
CA PRO A 498 13.69 -1.74 34.23
C PRO A 498 14.86 -0.99 33.57
N TYR A 499 14.92 -0.93 32.23
CA TYR A 499 15.97 -0.24 31.46
C TYR A 499 15.45 1.00 30.70
N ASN A 500 14.24 1.49 31.02
CA ASN A 500 13.66 2.65 30.35
C ASN A 500 14.20 4.00 30.85
N ALA A 501 15.14 4.58 30.10
CA ALA A 501 15.80 5.84 30.46
C ALA A 501 14.82 7.03 30.54
N TYR A 502 13.77 7.04 29.72
CA TYR A 502 12.74 8.08 29.73
C TYR A 502 11.90 8.01 31.01
N VAL A 503 11.45 6.82 31.41
CA VAL A 503 10.64 6.62 32.63
C VAL A 503 11.46 6.95 33.88
N TYR A 504 12.74 6.55 33.96
CA TYR A 504 13.62 6.99 35.05
C TYR A 504 13.68 8.52 35.14
N SER A 505 13.84 9.20 34.00
CA SER A 505 13.91 10.67 33.96
C SER A 505 12.62 11.32 34.47
N MET A 506 11.44 10.77 34.10
CA MET A 506 10.15 11.20 34.64
C MET A 506 10.01 10.92 36.15
N HIS A 507 10.44 9.73 36.60
CA HIS A 507 10.34 9.29 37.99
C HIS A 507 11.22 10.14 38.91
N ILE A 508 12.49 10.35 38.55
CA ILE A 508 13.45 11.22 39.26
C ILE A 508 12.90 12.64 39.39
N ARG A 509 12.29 13.18 38.33
CA ARG A 509 11.62 14.49 38.38
C ARG A 509 10.47 14.51 39.38
N ALA A 510 9.59 13.50 39.35
CA ALA A 510 8.45 13.41 40.26
C ALA A 510 8.87 13.25 41.72
N LEU A 511 9.89 12.43 42.01
CA LEU A 511 10.48 12.29 43.35
C LEU A 511 11.07 13.62 43.84
N SER A 512 11.83 14.31 42.98
CA SER A 512 12.46 15.58 43.32
C SER A 512 11.43 16.69 43.60
N GLU A 513 10.40 16.82 42.75
CA GLU A 513 9.30 17.78 42.94
C GLU A 513 8.43 17.42 44.15
N SER A 514 8.34 16.14 44.53
CA SER A 514 7.66 15.66 45.76
C SER A 514 8.53 15.73 47.03
N GLY A 515 9.80 16.17 46.92
CA GLY A 515 10.72 16.30 48.06
C GLY A 515 11.35 14.97 48.56
N LEU A 516 11.21 13.89 47.82
CA LEU A 516 11.70 12.54 48.13
C LEU A 516 13.18 12.41 47.75
N GLN A 517 14.03 13.08 48.54
CA GLN A 517 15.43 13.35 48.18
C GLN A 517 16.33 12.11 48.19
N GLU A 518 16.09 11.13 49.08
CA GLU A 518 16.90 9.90 49.16
C GLU A 518 16.59 8.98 47.98
N GLU A 519 15.30 8.83 47.67
CA GLU A 519 14.78 8.09 46.53
C GLU A 519 15.24 8.71 45.20
N THR A 520 15.25 10.05 45.11
CA THR A 520 15.75 10.80 43.94
C THR A 520 17.22 10.44 43.64
N VAL A 521 18.07 10.34 44.68
CA VAL A 521 19.48 9.98 44.53
C VAL A 521 19.62 8.51 44.10
N ALA A 522 18.89 7.60 44.74
CA ALA A 522 18.90 6.18 44.37
C ALA A 522 18.47 5.95 42.91
N ALA A 523 17.41 6.62 42.44
CA ALA A 523 16.95 6.52 41.06
C ALA A 523 17.94 7.14 40.06
N LEU A 524 18.64 8.23 40.43
CA LEU A 524 19.73 8.80 39.63
C LEU A 524 20.94 7.85 39.51
N GLU A 525 21.29 7.14 40.58
CA GLU A 525 22.36 6.14 40.57
C GLU A 525 22.00 4.94 39.67
N LEU A 526 20.76 4.45 39.73
CA LEU A 526 20.26 3.40 38.84
C LEU A 526 20.28 3.82 37.35
N LEU A 527 19.76 5.01 37.03
CA LEU A 527 19.76 5.54 35.66
C LEU A 527 21.19 5.68 35.09
N GLN A 528 22.16 6.09 35.92
CA GLN A 528 23.57 6.20 35.53
C GLN A 528 24.27 4.85 35.40
N ALA A 529 23.78 3.81 36.06
CA ALA A 529 24.32 2.45 36.01
C ALA A 529 23.78 1.60 34.85
N LEU A 530 22.78 2.08 34.09
CA LEU A 530 22.21 1.36 32.96
C LEU A 530 23.26 1.09 31.86
N PRO A 531 23.59 -0.19 31.54
CA PRO A 531 24.58 -0.52 30.51
C PRO A 531 24.06 -0.27 29.09
N PHE A 532 22.74 -0.33 28.92
CA PHE A 532 21.97 0.02 27.73
C PHE A 532 20.61 0.58 28.19
N SER A 533 19.83 1.19 27.29
CA SER A 533 18.40 1.46 27.56
C SER A 533 17.49 0.81 26.53
N ILE A 534 16.25 0.55 26.93
CA ILE A 534 15.16 0.17 26.05
C ILE A 534 14.20 1.36 25.95
N ASP A 535 14.03 1.85 24.73
CA ASP A 535 13.25 3.03 24.37
C ASP A 535 12.20 2.62 23.32
N ASN A 536 11.16 3.43 23.14
CA ASN A 536 10.05 3.17 22.19
C ASN A 536 9.36 1.78 22.33
N LEU A 537 9.46 1.17 23.51
CA LEU A 537 8.84 -0.13 23.81
C LEU A 537 7.31 -0.01 23.82
N GLN A 538 6.64 -0.80 22.96
CA GLN A 538 5.19 -0.79 22.79
C GLN A 538 4.65 -2.20 22.54
N ILE A 539 3.43 -2.47 23.01
CA ILE A 539 2.66 -3.67 22.64
C ILE A 539 1.60 -3.35 21.58
N GLN A 540 1.58 -4.17 20.52
CA GLN A 540 0.50 -4.21 19.53
C GLN A 540 -0.30 -5.50 19.78
N PRO A 541 -1.49 -5.41 20.40
CA PRO A 541 -2.31 -6.59 20.66
C PRO A 541 -2.85 -7.19 19.36
N THR A 542 -3.06 -8.51 19.35
CA THR A 542 -3.67 -9.23 18.24
C THR A 542 -4.78 -10.15 18.76
N ASN A 543 -5.66 -10.66 17.89
CA ASN A 543 -6.72 -11.59 18.29
C ASN A 543 -6.19 -12.93 18.87
N SER A 544 -4.89 -13.22 18.72
CA SER A 544 -4.25 -14.46 19.15
C SER A 544 -2.89 -14.21 19.79
N GLY A 545 -2.82 -13.24 20.71
CA GLY A 545 -1.59 -12.84 21.42
C GLY A 545 -1.20 -11.39 21.17
N ALA A 546 0.08 -11.09 20.97
CA ALA A 546 0.58 -9.74 20.75
C ALA A 546 1.94 -9.70 20.03
N ASN A 547 2.24 -8.55 19.41
CA ASN A 547 3.60 -8.19 18.98
C ASN A 547 4.18 -7.16 19.96
N ILE A 548 5.48 -7.26 20.25
CA ILE A 548 6.25 -6.21 20.94
C ILE A 548 7.22 -5.60 19.94
N PHE A 549 7.34 -4.28 19.97
CA PHE A 549 8.33 -3.50 19.24
C PHE A 549 9.12 -2.65 20.23
N GLY A 550 10.42 -2.45 20.00
CA GLY A 550 11.25 -1.57 20.82
C GLY A 550 12.62 -1.29 20.21
N GLN A 551 13.34 -0.35 20.81
CA GLN A 551 14.69 0.05 20.41
C GLN A 551 15.66 -0.11 21.57
N ALA A 552 16.76 -0.84 21.35
CA ALA A 552 17.85 -0.96 22.32
C ALA A 552 18.98 0.02 21.99
N PHE A 553 19.40 0.83 22.96
CA PHE A 553 20.49 1.80 22.81
C PHE A 553 21.69 1.43 23.69
N ASN A 554 22.85 1.21 23.07
CA ASN A 554 24.09 0.96 23.81
C ASN A 554 24.53 2.23 24.58
N ARG A 555 24.82 2.09 25.88
CA ARG A 555 25.35 3.18 26.73
C ARG A 555 26.78 2.94 27.18
N THR A 556 27.11 1.73 27.67
CA THR A 556 28.44 1.41 28.19
C THR A 556 28.96 0.01 27.80
N MET A 557 28.23 -0.75 26.98
CA MET A 557 28.64 -2.08 26.54
C MET A 557 29.65 -2.02 25.40
N ALA A 558 30.42 -3.08 25.22
CA ALA A 558 31.28 -3.19 24.04
C ALA A 558 30.42 -3.36 22.78
N PRO A 559 30.69 -2.66 21.66
CA PRO A 559 29.97 -2.86 20.41
C PRO A 559 30.04 -4.33 19.95
N GLY A 560 28.91 -4.89 19.53
CA GLY A 560 28.79 -6.31 19.22
C GLY A 560 28.58 -7.23 20.43
N SER A 561 28.28 -6.67 21.61
CA SER A 561 27.78 -7.49 22.72
C SER A 561 26.34 -7.94 22.44
N GLU A 562 26.01 -9.16 22.82
CA GLU A 562 24.64 -9.68 22.76
C GLU A 562 23.98 -9.52 24.14
N ILE A 563 22.70 -9.11 24.14
CA ILE A 563 21.81 -9.14 25.29
C ILE A 563 20.58 -9.98 24.93
N THR A 564 20.17 -10.89 25.82
CA THR A 564 18.90 -11.60 25.69
C THR A 564 17.87 -10.90 26.56
N LEU A 565 16.79 -10.42 25.96
CA LEU A 565 15.64 -9.87 26.67
C LEU A 565 14.58 -10.97 26.77
N THR A 566 14.32 -11.45 27.98
CA THR A 566 13.28 -12.44 28.25
C THR A 566 12.00 -11.71 28.61
N PHE A 567 11.07 -11.61 27.66
CA PHE A 567 9.76 -11.02 27.89
C PHE A 567 8.85 -12.03 28.59
N THR A 568 8.15 -11.61 29.63
CA THR A 568 7.07 -12.37 30.27
C THR A 568 5.73 -11.73 29.93
N PHE A 569 4.79 -12.55 29.46
CA PHE A 569 3.44 -12.15 29.12
C PHE A 569 2.46 -12.57 30.21
N TYR A 570 1.43 -11.75 30.43
CA TYR A 570 0.44 -11.93 31.50
C TYR A 570 -0.98 -11.88 30.97
N ASP A 571 -1.86 -12.69 31.56
CA ASP A 571 -3.31 -12.54 31.39
C ASP A 571 -3.86 -11.31 32.13
N ASP A 572 -5.14 -11.04 31.94
CA ASP A 572 -5.87 -9.95 32.60
C ASP A 572 -5.92 -10.05 34.14
N SER A 573 -5.65 -11.23 34.73
CA SER A 573 -5.49 -11.36 36.18
C SER A 573 -4.08 -10.93 36.67
N GLY A 574 -3.14 -10.71 35.76
CA GLY A 574 -1.73 -10.51 36.04
C GLY A 574 -0.96 -11.82 36.28
N SER A 575 -1.52 -12.97 35.88
CA SER A 575 -0.82 -14.27 35.98
C SER A 575 0.04 -14.50 34.74
N PRO A 576 1.30 -14.98 34.86
CA PRO A 576 2.18 -15.19 33.72
C PRO A 576 1.68 -16.37 32.87
N ILE A 577 1.49 -16.13 31.57
CA ILE A 577 0.98 -17.12 30.59
C ILE A 577 2.07 -17.69 29.67
N GLY A 578 3.21 -17.02 29.56
CA GLY A 578 4.34 -17.51 28.78
C GLY A 578 5.50 -16.52 28.74
N THR A 579 6.61 -16.94 28.16
CA THR A 579 7.80 -16.11 27.93
C THR A 579 8.25 -16.19 26.48
N GLN A 580 8.85 -15.12 25.97
CA GLN A 580 9.49 -15.09 24.66
C GLN A 580 10.81 -14.33 24.77
N ASP A 581 11.88 -14.96 24.31
CA ASP A 581 13.20 -14.32 24.26
C ASP A 581 13.37 -13.56 22.94
N VAL A 582 14.11 -12.45 22.99
CA VAL A 582 14.70 -11.79 21.83
C VAL A 582 16.16 -11.48 22.11
N ASP A 583 17.05 -11.94 21.24
CA ASP A 583 18.48 -11.61 21.28
C ASP A 583 18.72 -10.31 20.51
N VAL A 584 19.40 -9.36 21.14
CA VAL A 584 19.71 -8.05 20.58
C VAL A 584 21.23 -7.85 20.60
N THR A 585 21.82 -7.62 19.43
CA THR A 585 23.23 -7.23 19.33
C THR A 585 23.35 -5.72 19.45
N VAL A 586 23.87 -5.23 20.58
CA VAL A 586 24.04 -3.79 20.78
C VAL A 586 25.22 -3.26 19.93
N SER A 587 24.98 -2.18 19.20
CA SER A 587 25.93 -1.64 18.23
C SER A 587 26.86 -0.58 18.86
N ASP A 588 27.38 0.37 18.09
CA ASP A 588 28.15 1.48 18.64
C ASP A 588 27.29 2.34 19.60
N PRO A 589 27.89 3.05 20.59
CA PRO A 589 27.14 3.89 21.50
C PRO A 589 26.22 4.89 20.79
N ASP A 590 25.04 5.13 21.38
CA ASP A 590 23.97 6.00 20.87
C ASP A 590 23.33 5.58 19.53
N VAL A 591 23.68 4.40 18.97
CA VAL A 591 22.98 3.81 17.81
C VAL A 591 21.90 2.83 18.31
N GLY A 592 20.65 3.13 17.98
CA GLY A 592 19.51 2.28 18.30
C GLY A 592 19.43 1.04 17.41
N PHE A 593 19.09 -0.10 18.00
CA PHE A 593 18.75 -1.33 17.29
C PHE A 593 17.27 -1.64 17.49
N ASP A 594 16.51 -1.64 16.39
CA ASP A 594 15.10 -2.05 16.38
C ASP A 594 14.99 -3.57 16.62
N PHE A 595 14.12 -3.97 17.54
CA PHE A 595 13.75 -5.37 17.71
C PHE A 595 12.23 -5.53 17.72
N GLN A 596 11.79 -6.68 17.21
CA GLN A 596 10.40 -7.11 17.24
C GLN A 596 10.33 -8.57 17.68
N LEU A 597 9.29 -8.91 18.44
CA LEU A 597 8.92 -10.29 18.70
C LEU A 597 7.40 -10.45 18.67
N SER A 598 6.95 -11.68 18.45
CA SER A 598 5.54 -12.06 18.48
C SER A 598 5.33 -13.14 19.53
N PHE A 599 4.28 -12.99 20.34
CA PHE A 599 3.84 -13.96 21.33
C PHE A 599 2.44 -14.43 20.96
N SER A 600 2.25 -15.75 20.87
CA SER A 600 0.97 -16.37 20.46
C SER A 600 0.18 -16.85 21.67
N ALA A 601 -1.10 -16.48 21.75
CA ALA A 601 -2.05 -16.93 22.76
C ALA A 601 -3.43 -17.24 22.11
N ASP A 602 -4.36 -17.79 22.89
CA ASP A 602 -5.76 -18.00 22.47
C ASP A 602 -6.67 -16.79 22.73
N HIS A 603 -6.11 -15.68 23.20
CA HIS A 603 -6.78 -14.42 23.51
C HIS A 603 -5.86 -13.21 23.26
N VAL A 604 -6.43 -12.00 23.33
CA VAL A 604 -5.68 -10.73 23.26
C VAL A 604 -4.79 -10.58 24.49
N VAL A 605 -3.52 -10.22 24.32
CA VAL A 605 -2.57 -10.04 25.43
C VAL A 605 -2.15 -8.58 25.53
N LEU A 606 -2.26 -8.01 26.74
CA LEU A 606 -1.92 -6.61 27.06
C LEU A 606 -0.82 -6.50 28.12
N GLY A 607 -0.75 -7.47 29.03
CA GLY A 607 0.21 -7.47 30.12
C GLY A 607 1.56 -8.00 29.70
N TYR A 608 2.63 -7.24 29.94
CA TYR A 608 3.99 -7.69 29.69
C TYR A 608 5.03 -7.03 30.61
N SER A 609 6.16 -7.71 30.76
CA SER A 609 7.39 -7.22 31.39
C SER A 609 8.58 -7.85 30.67
N TYR A 610 9.80 -7.41 30.96
CA TYR A 610 11.00 -8.16 30.59
C TYR A 610 12.08 -8.10 31.66
N GLU A 611 12.94 -9.11 31.64
CA GLU A 611 14.22 -9.15 32.34
C GLU A 611 15.36 -9.43 31.36
N VAL A 612 16.59 -9.23 31.82
CA VAL A 612 17.79 -9.47 31.01
C VAL A 612 18.39 -10.80 31.43
N GLY A 613 18.53 -11.73 30.47
CA GLY A 613 19.15 -13.03 30.69
C GLY A 613 20.60 -12.92 31.15
N SER A 614 21.01 -13.85 32.03
CA SER A 614 22.34 -13.87 32.69
C SER A 614 23.39 -14.72 31.98
#